data_AF-A0A943JL83-F1
#
_entry.id   AF-A0A943JL83-F1
#
_cell.length_a   1.000
_cell.length_b   1.000
_cell.length_c   1.000
_cell.angle_alpha   90.00
_cell.angle_beta   90.00
_cell.angle_gamma   90.00
#
_symmetry.space_group_name_H-M   'P 1'
#
loop_
_entity.id
_entity.type
_entity.pdbx_description
1 polymer ?
#
loop_
_entity_poly.entity_id
_entity_poly.type
_entity_poly.pdbx_seq_one_letter_code
_entity_poly.pdbx_strand_id
1 'polypeptide(L)'
;MGVKIDKNNSFGFTLIEIIAIIVLLSVIALLTYPIINNVIDDSKEELYIKQINELERLSNTWVTNNISKLKIEEGYIYNLSFEELYEQGLITEEDIKNPKTDELLDGCVVVTYNSNNNGYDVAYDSSCTTTGEVILYKDNSGANRPKLFNNMVPIKYKNNKWVVANTSEKWYDYDAKEWANAVVLNSGVTKNVSDEVTEEEISLWYVWVPRYKYTIFNGNNGSVSEQLIDVTFENDTERTGTVSCYDNFDEENRSEICGDRVYGSVKNNKSTYTHPAFKFGNTELTGFWVGKFEVSGSTSAITIQPNVPSLRNETISSFFTAIQNVKTTYGINNADSHMMKNMEWGAVAYLKQSKYGLGTTDIAANTNSSYYTGGGTSDAYKTNVAQSTTGNIYGVYDMSGGAYEYVMGNIKNSSNTFYSSNAGFATAPDAKYYDSYKYDSSSNTTHARGKLGDATKETLATFGSGTGGWYSDYAGFPYSSHSWFVRGCNYYYGTFAGVFYFSGVSGGGDGNDSARAVLSAQ
;
A
#
# COMPACT_ATOMS: atom_id res chain seq x y z
N MET A 1 -65.62 -30.66 60.34
CA MET A 1 -64.37 -30.28 61.02
C MET A 1 -63.79 -29.09 60.30
N GLY A 2 -63.80 -27.92 60.93
CA GLY A 2 -63.23 -26.70 60.35
C GLY A 2 -61.70 -26.75 60.36
N VAL A 3 -61.09 -26.40 59.25
CA VAL A 3 -59.65 -26.20 59.13
C VAL A 3 -59.41 -24.76 58.67
N LYS A 4 -58.50 -24.11 59.41
CA LYS A 4 -58.12 -22.69 59.36
C LYS A 4 -57.83 -22.20 57.94
N ILE A 5 -58.34 -21.01 57.62
CA ILE A 5 -57.82 -20.19 56.53
C ILE A 5 -56.56 -19.49 57.06
N ASP A 6 -55.39 -19.91 56.60
CA ASP A 6 -54.16 -19.14 56.78
C ASP A 6 -54.22 -17.89 55.91
N LYS A 7 -54.00 -16.72 56.52
CA LYS A 7 -53.78 -15.46 55.80
C LYS A 7 -52.43 -15.57 55.07
N ASN A 8 -52.48 -15.80 53.76
CA ASN A 8 -51.33 -15.52 52.90
C ASN A 8 -51.06 -14.01 52.93
N ASN A 9 -49.98 -13.60 53.62
CA ASN A 9 -49.40 -12.28 53.49
C ASN A 9 -48.87 -12.12 52.05
N SER A 10 -49.65 -11.51 51.17
CA SER A 10 -49.10 -10.95 49.94
C SER A 10 -48.31 -9.69 50.32
N PHE A 11 -46.99 -9.79 50.42
CA PHE A 11 -46.14 -8.60 50.40
C PHE A 11 -46.28 -7.97 49.00
N GLY A 12 -47.17 -6.99 48.88
CA GLY A 12 -47.23 -6.15 47.69
C GLY A 12 -45.97 -5.30 47.65
N PHE A 13 -45.24 -5.34 46.54
CA PHE A 13 -44.09 -4.46 46.32
C PHE A 13 -44.51 -3.00 46.50
N THR A 14 -43.74 -2.25 47.29
CA THR A 14 -43.93 -0.82 47.44
C THR A 14 -43.52 -0.10 46.15
N LEU A 15 -44.15 1.03 45.86
CA LEU A 15 -43.81 1.86 44.70
C LEU A 15 -42.31 2.21 44.64
N ILE A 16 -41.67 2.37 45.81
CA ILE A 16 -40.24 2.67 45.96
C ILE A 16 -39.39 1.49 45.49
N GLU A 17 -39.75 0.25 45.83
CA GLU A 17 -39.04 -0.95 45.38
C GLU A 17 -39.13 -1.12 43.86
N ILE A 18 -40.29 -0.82 43.26
CA ILE A 18 -40.47 -0.87 41.80
C ILE A 18 -39.62 0.19 41.10
N ILE A 19 -39.59 1.42 41.61
CA ILE A 19 -38.78 2.51 41.03
C ILE A 19 -37.28 2.19 41.14
N ALA A 20 -36.83 1.66 42.28
CA ALA A 20 -35.43 1.27 42.46
C ALA A 20 -34.99 0.18 41.45
N ILE A 21 -35.86 -0.80 41.19
CA ILE A 21 -35.62 -1.85 40.18
C ILE A 21 -35.58 -1.24 38.76
N ILE A 22 -36.51 -0.35 38.43
CA ILE A 22 -36.54 0.29 37.10
C ILE A 22 -35.28 1.13 36.86
N VAL A 23 -34.84 1.92 37.85
CA VAL A 23 -33.61 2.72 37.75
C VAL A 23 -32.39 1.81 37.59
N LEU A 24 -32.31 0.74 38.38
CA LEU A 24 -31.23 -0.24 38.28
C LEU A 24 -31.18 -0.91 36.90
N LEU A 25 -32.32 -1.37 36.39
CA LEU A 25 -32.43 -1.96 35.06
C LEU A 25 -32.07 -0.96 33.95
N SER A 26 -32.42 0.31 34.12
CA SER A 26 -32.10 1.37 33.16
C SER A 26 -30.59 1.64 33.11
N VAL A 27 -29.92 1.66 34.27
CA VAL A 27 -28.46 1.84 34.35
C VAL A 27 -27.73 0.62 33.78
N ILE A 28 -28.20 -0.59 34.10
CA ILE A 28 -27.64 -1.82 33.52
C ILE A 28 -27.81 -1.80 32.00
N ALA A 29 -28.99 -1.48 31.48
CA ALA A 29 -29.24 -1.39 30.04
C ALA A 29 -28.33 -0.36 29.36
N LEU A 30 -28.11 0.81 29.96
CA LEU A 30 -27.18 1.82 29.43
C LEU A 30 -25.73 1.36 29.37
N LEU A 31 -25.29 0.57 30.36
CA LEU A 31 -23.93 0.02 30.41
C LEU A 31 -23.76 -1.20 29.48
N THR A 32 -24.80 -2.02 29.32
CA THR A 32 -24.73 -3.23 28.49
C THR A 32 -25.02 -2.94 27.01
N TYR A 33 -25.75 -1.87 26.68
CA TYR A 33 -26.13 -1.55 25.30
C TYR A 33 -24.94 -1.41 24.33
N PRO A 34 -23.84 -0.68 24.65
CA PRO A 34 -22.69 -0.59 23.76
C PRO A 34 -21.98 -1.94 23.57
N ILE A 35 -21.90 -2.75 24.63
CA ILE A 35 -21.25 -4.07 24.60
C ILE A 35 -22.06 -5.02 23.71
N ILE A 36 -23.38 -5.04 23.89
CA ILE A 36 -24.29 -5.87 23.08
C ILE A 36 -24.27 -5.43 21.62
N ASN A 37 -24.28 -4.14 21.33
CA ASN A 37 -24.20 -3.64 19.97
C ASN A 37 -22.88 -4.02 19.29
N ASN A 38 -21.73 -3.85 19.96
CA ASN A 38 -20.45 -4.26 19.39
C ASN A 38 -20.43 -5.76 19.06
N VAL A 39 -20.96 -6.61 19.95
CA VAL A 39 -21.06 -8.06 19.70
C VAL A 39 -22.00 -8.36 18.52
N ILE A 40 -23.11 -7.63 18.40
CA ILE A 40 -24.05 -7.77 17.27
C ILE A 40 -23.37 -7.33 15.96
N ASP A 41 -22.64 -6.23 15.96
CA ASP A 41 -21.96 -5.70 14.78
C ASP A 41 -20.84 -6.65 14.33
N ASP A 42 -20.03 -7.16 15.26
CA ASP A 42 -19.02 -8.20 14.99
C ASP A 42 -19.67 -9.48 14.41
N SER A 43 -20.81 -9.90 14.98
CA SER A 43 -21.55 -11.07 14.50
C SER A 43 -22.11 -10.85 13.09
N LYS A 44 -22.59 -9.64 12.79
CA LYS A 44 -23.07 -9.26 11.45
C LYS A 44 -21.92 -9.21 10.43
N GLU A 45 -20.74 -8.75 10.84
CA GLU A 45 -19.52 -8.77 10.01
C GLU A 45 -19.11 -10.21 9.66
N GLU A 46 -19.06 -11.10 10.65
CA GLU A 46 -18.75 -12.52 10.41
C GLU A 46 -19.79 -13.21 9.50
N LEU A 47 -21.08 -12.91 9.69
CA LEU A 47 -22.15 -13.43 8.83
C LEU A 47 -22.01 -12.92 7.41
N TYR A 48 -21.70 -11.63 7.23
CA TYR A 48 -21.45 -11.02 5.93
C TYR A 48 -20.31 -11.74 5.21
N ILE A 49 -19.16 -11.96 5.87
CA ILE A 49 -18.01 -12.66 5.29
C ILE A 49 -18.40 -14.10 4.89
N LYS A 50 -19.14 -14.82 5.73
CA LYS A 50 -19.62 -16.17 5.42
C LYS A 50 -20.55 -16.19 4.21
N GLN A 51 -21.45 -15.21 4.11
CA GLN A 51 -22.37 -15.05 2.99
C GLN A 51 -21.60 -14.81 1.67
N ILE A 52 -20.61 -13.91 1.68
CA ILE A 52 -19.77 -13.66 0.50
C ILE A 52 -19.01 -14.91 0.07
N ASN A 53 -18.39 -15.64 1.01
CA ASN A 53 -17.69 -16.89 0.69
C ASN A 53 -18.62 -17.95 0.08
N GLU A 54 -19.86 -18.03 0.55
CA GLU A 54 -20.85 -18.96 0.01
C GLU A 54 -21.31 -18.53 -1.40
N LEU A 55 -21.54 -17.25 -1.60
CA LEU A 55 -21.84 -16.66 -2.91
C LEU A 55 -20.73 -16.96 -3.94
N GLU A 56 -19.46 -16.80 -3.56
CA GLU A 56 -18.31 -17.15 -4.41
C GLU A 56 -18.24 -18.65 -4.69
N ARG A 57 -18.55 -19.51 -3.70
CA ARG A 57 -18.62 -20.96 -3.88
C ARG A 57 -19.72 -21.37 -4.86
N LEU A 58 -20.90 -20.76 -4.77
CA LEU A 58 -22.02 -20.99 -5.69
C LEU A 58 -21.69 -20.47 -7.09
N SER A 59 -21.02 -19.34 -7.18
CA SER A 59 -20.57 -18.76 -8.45
C SER A 59 -19.50 -19.62 -9.14
N ASN A 60 -18.63 -20.30 -8.41
CA ASN A 60 -17.74 -21.33 -8.97
C ASN A 60 -18.52 -22.50 -9.62
N THR A 61 -19.71 -22.82 -9.10
CA THR A 61 -20.61 -23.81 -9.72
C THR A 61 -21.17 -23.28 -11.04
N TRP A 62 -21.56 -22.00 -11.08
CA TRP A 62 -21.99 -21.34 -12.32
C TRP A 62 -20.88 -21.37 -13.38
N VAL A 63 -19.65 -21.02 -13.02
CA VAL A 63 -18.48 -21.05 -13.90
C VAL A 63 -18.29 -22.44 -14.51
N THR A 64 -18.37 -23.48 -13.68
CA THR A 64 -18.24 -24.88 -14.13
C THR A 64 -19.34 -25.25 -15.13
N ASN A 65 -20.58 -24.82 -14.90
CA ASN A 65 -21.72 -25.08 -15.78
C ASN A 65 -21.68 -24.26 -17.09
N ASN A 66 -20.95 -23.13 -17.10
CA ASN A 66 -20.94 -22.17 -18.20
C ASN A 66 -19.56 -22.01 -18.83
N ILE A 67 -18.67 -22.99 -18.66
CA ILE A 67 -17.28 -22.90 -19.12
C ILE A 67 -17.15 -22.62 -20.63
N SER A 68 -18.14 -23.05 -21.43
CA SER A 68 -18.19 -22.79 -22.88
C SER A 68 -18.51 -21.33 -23.25
N LYS A 69 -19.06 -20.54 -22.32
CA LYS A 69 -19.29 -19.10 -22.48
C LYS A 69 -18.08 -18.25 -22.11
N LEU A 70 -17.11 -18.84 -21.40
CA LEU A 70 -15.96 -18.13 -20.86
C LEU A 70 -14.74 -18.28 -21.77
N LYS A 71 -13.92 -17.23 -21.86
CA LYS A 71 -12.72 -17.23 -22.69
C LYS A 71 -11.48 -17.56 -21.87
N ILE A 72 -10.62 -18.35 -22.49
CA ILE A 72 -9.29 -18.71 -22.01
C ILE A 72 -8.31 -17.66 -22.56
N GLU A 73 -8.47 -16.42 -22.09
CA GLU A 73 -7.70 -15.26 -22.53
C GLU A 73 -7.25 -14.47 -21.32
N GLU A 74 -5.97 -14.10 -21.27
CA GLU A 74 -5.41 -13.38 -20.13
C GLU A 74 -6.01 -11.97 -20.03
N GLY A 75 -6.50 -11.61 -18.84
CA GLY A 75 -7.23 -10.34 -18.63
C GLY A 75 -8.72 -10.41 -18.97
N TYR A 76 -9.23 -11.57 -19.41
CA TYR A 76 -10.65 -11.83 -19.53
C TYR A 76 -11.32 -11.81 -18.15
N ILE A 77 -12.36 -11.00 -18.06
CA ILE A 77 -13.27 -10.93 -16.93
C ILE A 77 -14.70 -11.19 -17.41
N TYR A 78 -15.46 -11.91 -16.62
CA TYR A 78 -16.91 -12.00 -16.75
C TYR A 78 -17.55 -11.53 -15.45
N ASN A 79 -18.27 -10.41 -15.52
CA ASN A 79 -19.01 -9.88 -14.40
C ASN A 79 -20.36 -10.60 -14.33
N LEU A 80 -20.42 -11.65 -13.50
CA LEU A 80 -21.56 -12.51 -13.29
C LEU A 80 -22.60 -11.80 -12.43
N SER A 81 -23.79 -11.56 -12.99
CA SER A 81 -24.87 -10.91 -12.25
C SER A 81 -25.57 -11.86 -11.27
N PHE A 82 -26.21 -11.32 -10.24
CA PHE A 82 -27.09 -12.12 -9.38
C PHE A 82 -28.27 -12.72 -10.16
N GLU A 83 -28.78 -12.02 -11.17
CA GLU A 83 -29.83 -12.53 -12.06
C GLU A 83 -29.42 -13.83 -12.77
N GLU A 84 -28.19 -13.91 -13.29
CA GLU A 84 -27.68 -15.11 -13.94
C GLU A 84 -27.51 -16.30 -12.97
N LEU A 85 -27.21 -16.02 -11.69
CA LEU A 85 -27.17 -17.03 -10.64
C LEU A 85 -28.58 -17.50 -10.25
N TYR A 86 -29.56 -16.58 -10.19
CA TYR A 86 -30.98 -16.90 -9.98
C TYR A 86 -31.54 -17.79 -11.08
N GLU A 87 -31.26 -17.46 -12.34
CA GLU A 87 -31.75 -18.21 -13.50
C GLU A 87 -31.29 -19.67 -13.50
N GLN A 88 -30.13 -19.96 -12.89
CA GLN A 88 -29.61 -21.32 -12.72
C GLN A 88 -30.00 -21.97 -11.40
N GLY A 89 -30.79 -21.29 -10.57
CA GLY A 89 -31.23 -21.77 -9.26
C GLY A 89 -30.08 -21.98 -8.28
N LEU A 90 -28.97 -21.25 -8.44
CA LEU A 90 -27.80 -21.36 -7.58
C LEU A 90 -27.93 -20.53 -6.30
N ILE A 91 -28.66 -19.42 -6.36
CA ILE A 91 -28.92 -18.53 -5.21
C ILE A 91 -30.42 -18.23 -5.08
N THR A 92 -30.79 -17.78 -3.89
CA THR A 92 -32.10 -17.24 -3.51
C THR A 92 -31.95 -15.79 -3.02
N GLU A 93 -33.07 -15.08 -2.81
CA GLU A 93 -33.05 -13.69 -2.30
C GLU A 93 -32.37 -13.59 -0.93
N GLU A 94 -32.56 -14.61 -0.09
CA GLU A 94 -31.94 -14.70 1.22
C GLU A 94 -30.40 -14.83 1.16
N ASP A 95 -29.89 -15.49 0.11
CA ASP A 95 -28.44 -15.70 -0.05
C ASP A 95 -27.69 -14.39 -0.35
N ILE A 96 -28.38 -13.35 -0.81
CA ILE A 96 -27.82 -12.02 -1.06
C ILE A 96 -28.43 -10.94 -0.16
N LYS A 97 -29.12 -11.32 0.91
CA LYS A 97 -29.63 -10.35 1.89
C LYS A 97 -28.53 -9.95 2.86
N ASN A 98 -28.07 -8.70 2.80
CA ASN A 98 -26.95 -8.21 3.57
C ASN A 98 -27.28 -8.18 5.09
N PRO A 99 -26.58 -8.97 5.94
CA PRO A 99 -26.87 -9.04 7.37
C PRO A 99 -26.57 -7.74 8.14
N LYS A 100 -25.81 -6.82 7.54
CA LYS A 100 -25.50 -5.51 8.14
C LYS A 100 -26.64 -4.52 7.97
N THR A 101 -27.19 -4.42 6.76
CA THR A 101 -28.15 -3.39 6.34
C THR A 101 -29.59 -3.90 6.21
N ASP A 102 -29.78 -5.23 6.13
CA ASP A 102 -31.05 -5.90 5.79
C ASP A 102 -31.55 -5.62 4.36
N GLU A 103 -30.73 -4.98 3.53
CA GLU A 103 -30.95 -4.73 2.10
C GLU A 103 -30.28 -5.83 1.24
N LEU A 104 -30.58 -5.89 -0.06
CA LEU A 104 -29.86 -6.80 -0.96
C LEU A 104 -28.42 -6.33 -1.16
N LEU A 105 -27.51 -7.27 -1.40
CA LEU A 105 -26.16 -6.96 -1.85
C LEU A 105 -26.22 -6.25 -3.21
N ASP A 106 -25.41 -5.21 -3.35
CA ASP A 106 -25.15 -4.55 -4.62
C ASP A 106 -23.99 -5.23 -5.36
N GLY A 107 -23.78 -4.90 -6.63
CA GLY A 107 -22.60 -5.34 -7.37
C GLY A 107 -22.79 -6.62 -8.18
N CYS A 108 -21.71 -7.38 -8.34
CA CYS A 108 -21.69 -8.62 -9.11
C CYS A 108 -20.59 -9.56 -8.60
N VAL A 109 -20.54 -10.77 -9.14
CA VAL A 109 -19.43 -11.69 -8.92
C VAL A 109 -18.48 -11.64 -10.11
N VAL A 110 -17.23 -11.27 -9.87
CA VAL A 110 -16.20 -11.12 -10.90
C VAL A 110 -15.51 -12.46 -11.12
N VAL A 111 -15.66 -13.00 -12.33
CA VAL A 111 -14.97 -14.22 -12.77
C VAL A 111 -13.77 -13.82 -13.62
N THR A 112 -12.56 -14.16 -13.19
CA THR A 112 -11.31 -13.79 -13.87
C THR A 112 -10.58 -15.03 -14.37
N TYR A 113 -10.16 -15.06 -15.63
CA TYR A 113 -9.31 -16.16 -16.12
C TYR A 113 -7.91 -16.08 -15.50
N ASN A 114 -7.46 -17.17 -14.91
CA ASN A 114 -6.14 -17.31 -14.31
C ASN A 114 -5.31 -18.32 -15.12
N SER A 115 -4.28 -17.81 -15.82
CA SER A 115 -3.41 -18.61 -16.67
C SER A 115 -2.52 -19.57 -15.90
N ASN A 116 -2.28 -19.34 -14.60
CA ASN A 116 -1.36 -20.16 -13.80
C ASN A 116 -1.99 -21.49 -13.38
N ASN A 117 -3.30 -21.50 -13.10
CA ASN A 117 -4.05 -22.71 -12.74
C ASN A 117 -4.89 -23.28 -13.90
N ASN A 118 -4.85 -22.65 -15.09
CA ASN A 118 -5.73 -22.96 -16.22
C ASN A 118 -7.21 -22.98 -15.83
N GLY A 119 -7.63 -22.04 -14.98
CA GLY A 119 -8.96 -21.97 -14.41
C GLY A 119 -9.49 -20.55 -14.31
N TYR A 120 -10.58 -20.39 -13.56
CA TYR A 120 -11.18 -19.08 -13.29
C TYR A 120 -11.23 -18.86 -11.78
N ASP A 121 -10.78 -17.68 -11.36
CA ASP A 121 -10.95 -17.19 -10.00
C ASP A 121 -12.26 -16.41 -9.91
N VAL A 122 -12.91 -16.47 -8.75
CA VAL A 122 -14.24 -15.90 -8.51
C VAL A 122 -14.17 -15.06 -7.25
N ALA A 123 -14.56 -13.78 -7.36
CA ALA A 123 -14.58 -12.86 -6.22
C ALA A 123 -15.80 -11.95 -6.30
N TYR A 124 -16.48 -11.73 -5.17
CA TYR A 124 -17.56 -10.74 -5.11
C TYR A 124 -17.00 -9.31 -5.16
N ASP A 125 -17.63 -8.45 -5.96
CA ASP A 125 -17.31 -7.03 -6.05
C ASP A 125 -18.58 -6.18 -5.91
N SER A 126 -18.72 -5.54 -4.74
CA SER A 126 -19.86 -4.65 -4.43
C SER A 126 -19.92 -3.39 -5.29
N SER A 127 -18.83 -3.04 -5.99
CA SER A 127 -18.73 -1.85 -6.83
C SER A 127 -19.00 -2.12 -8.31
N CYS A 128 -19.20 -3.39 -8.67
CA CYS A 128 -19.42 -3.80 -10.05
C CYS A 128 -20.76 -3.26 -10.59
N THR A 129 -20.70 -2.45 -11.65
CA THR A 129 -21.88 -1.79 -12.25
C THR A 129 -22.23 -2.30 -13.65
N THR A 130 -21.44 -3.23 -14.19
CA THR A 130 -21.60 -3.77 -15.55
C THR A 130 -21.55 -5.28 -15.50
N THR A 131 -22.39 -5.95 -16.29
CA THR A 131 -22.50 -7.42 -16.32
C THR A 131 -22.10 -7.96 -17.69
N GLY A 132 -21.62 -9.21 -17.72
CA GLY A 132 -21.15 -9.87 -18.94
C GLY A 132 -19.64 -9.75 -19.18
N GLU A 133 -19.22 -9.96 -20.42
CA GLU A 133 -17.80 -10.00 -20.81
C GLU A 133 -17.14 -8.62 -20.73
N VAL A 134 -16.03 -8.54 -19.99
CA VAL A 134 -15.16 -7.38 -19.90
C VAL A 134 -13.73 -7.82 -20.18
N ILE A 135 -13.13 -7.32 -21.26
CA ILE A 135 -11.70 -7.52 -21.53
C ILE A 135 -10.97 -6.30 -21.00
N LEU A 136 -10.25 -6.48 -19.90
CA LEU A 136 -9.49 -5.37 -19.33
C LEU A 136 -8.15 -5.19 -20.05
N TYR A 137 -7.73 -3.95 -20.20
CA TYR A 137 -6.48 -3.60 -20.85
C TYR A 137 -5.30 -4.14 -20.04
N LYS A 138 -4.37 -4.76 -20.78
CA LYS A 138 -3.03 -5.16 -20.35
C LYS A 138 -2.03 -4.53 -21.31
N ASP A 139 -0.98 -3.91 -20.80
CA ASP A 139 0.09 -3.40 -21.65
C ASP A 139 1.05 -4.53 -22.08
N ASN A 140 1.91 -4.24 -23.05
CA ASN A 140 2.79 -5.26 -23.65
C ASN A 140 4.10 -5.48 -22.87
N SER A 141 4.36 -4.68 -21.84
CA SER A 141 5.61 -4.74 -21.07
C SER A 141 5.75 -6.01 -20.23
N GLY A 142 4.64 -6.70 -19.98
CA GLY A 142 4.55 -7.81 -19.02
C GLY A 142 4.28 -7.37 -17.59
N ALA A 143 4.06 -6.07 -17.34
CA ALA A 143 3.66 -5.57 -16.03
C ALA A 143 2.31 -6.16 -15.60
N ASN A 144 2.20 -6.52 -14.32
CA ASN A 144 0.92 -6.87 -13.75
C ASN A 144 -0.04 -5.69 -13.81
N ARG A 145 -1.29 -6.02 -14.15
CA ARG A 145 -2.39 -5.05 -14.23
C ARG A 145 -2.60 -4.40 -12.86
N PRO A 146 -2.86 -3.07 -12.81
CA PRO A 146 -3.15 -2.40 -11.55
C PRO A 146 -4.42 -2.95 -10.89
N LYS A 147 -4.32 -3.36 -9.63
CA LYS A 147 -5.48 -3.78 -8.82
C LYS A 147 -6.07 -2.56 -8.12
N LEU A 148 -7.24 -2.11 -8.56
CA LEU A 148 -7.94 -0.98 -7.94
C LEU A 148 -8.59 -1.41 -6.63
N PHE A 149 -8.56 -0.53 -5.64
CA PHE A 149 -9.28 -0.69 -4.38
C PHE A 149 -10.54 0.18 -4.37
N ASN A 150 -11.38 0.02 -3.35
CA ASN A 150 -12.63 0.76 -3.20
C ASN A 150 -12.36 2.28 -3.30
N ASN A 151 -13.25 2.97 -4.01
CA ASN A 151 -13.21 4.41 -4.26
C ASN A 151 -12.01 4.91 -5.08
N MET A 152 -11.15 4.03 -5.60
CA MET A 152 -10.11 4.42 -6.53
C MET A 152 -10.67 4.56 -7.96
N VAL A 153 -10.41 5.71 -8.57
CA VAL A 153 -10.78 6.04 -9.94
C VAL A 153 -9.51 6.03 -10.80
N PRO A 154 -9.38 5.12 -11.79
CA PRO A 154 -8.24 5.11 -12.69
C PRO A 154 -8.30 6.33 -13.60
N ILE A 155 -7.16 6.97 -13.84
CA ILE A 155 -7.07 8.17 -14.68
C ILE A 155 -5.96 8.06 -15.70
N LYS A 156 -6.13 8.74 -16.84
CA LYS A 156 -5.10 8.89 -17.87
C LYS A 156 -4.96 10.33 -18.29
N TYR A 157 -3.76 10.74 -18.67
CA TYR A 157 -3.50 12.08 -19.18
C TYR A 157 -3.75 12.13 -20.70
N LYS A 158 -4.66 12.98 -21.14
CA LYS A 158 -5.05 13.15 -22.54
C LYS A 158 -5.34 14.61 -22.83
N ASN A 159 -4.79 15.15 -23.92
CA ASN A 159 -5.01 16.54 -24.34
C ASN A 159 -4.73 17.57 -23.24
N ASN A 160 -3.60 17.41 -22.53
CA ASN A 160 -3.17 18.25 -21.39
C ASN A 160 -4.13 18.26 -20.18
N LYS A 161 -4.92 17.20 -19.99
CA LYS A 161 -5.88 17.06 -18.90
C LYS A 161 -5.89 15.63 -18.38
N TRP A 162 -6.15 15.48 -17.08
CA TRP A 162 -6.48 14.17 -16.54
C TRP A 162 -7.94 13.86 -16.81
N VAL A 163 -8.21 12.65 -17.28
CA VAL A 163 -9.57 12.15 -17.49
C VAL A 163 -9.72 10.78 -16.87
N VAL A 164 -10.93 10.43 -16.44
CA VAL A 164 -11.23 9.06 -15.98
C VAL A 164 -10.95 8.07 -17.12
N ALA A 165 -10.16 7.05 -16.81
CA ALA A 165 -9.78 6.03 -17.76
C ALA A 165 -10.86 4.95 -17.89
N ASN A 166 -11.06 4.48 -19.12
CA ASN A 166 -11.69 3.19 -19.36
C ASN A 166 -10.65 2.09 -19.12
N THR A 167 -10.87 1.20 -18.15
CA THR A 167 -9.95 0.12 -17.80
C THR A 167 -9.85 -0.96 -18.87
N SER A 168 -10.75 -0.98 -19.86
CA SER A 168 -10.71 -1.85 -21.04
C SER A 168 -9.92 -1.25 -22.21
N GLU A 169 -9.44 -0.01 -22.09
CA GLU A 169 -8.62 0.68 -23.09
C GLU A 169 -7.24 1.02 -22.54
N LYS A 170 -6.30 1.42 -23.40
CA LYS A 170 -5.00 1.92 -22.95
C LYS A 170 -5.16 3.10 -21.96
N TRP A 171 -4.58 2.93 -20.78
CA TRP A 171 -4.51 3.96 -19.71
C TRP A 171 -3.19 3.99 -18.95
N TYR A 172 -2.29 3.05 -19.25
CA TYR A 172 -0.90 2.99 -18.80
C TYR A 172 -0.08 2.23 -19.86
N ASP A 173 1.24 2.32 -19.83
CA ASP A 173 2.17 1.61 -20.72
C ASP A 173 3.59 1.74 -20.17
N TYR A 174 4.12 0.68 -19.56
CA TYR A 174 5.43 0.76 -18.91
C TYR A 174 6.59 0.84 -19.92
N ASP A 175 6.44 0.29 -21.12
CA ASP A 175 7.44 0.47 -22.19
C ASP A 175 7.51 1.93 -22.65
N ALA A 176 6.38 2.64 -22.60
CA ALA A 176 6.31 4.09 -22.82
C ALA A 176 6.61 4.94 -21.58
N LYS A 177 6.93 4.32 -20.43
CA LYS A 177 7.14 4.99 -19.12
C LYS A 177 5.91 5.75 -18.63
N GLU A 178 4.73 5.30 -19.02
CA GLU A 178 3.42 5.81 -18.60
C GLU A 178 2.91 4.93 -17.45
N TRP A 179 3.46 5.11 -16.23
CA TRP A 179 3.04 4.33 -15.06
C TRP A 179 1.55 4.59 -14.74
N ALA A 180 0.83 3.55 -14.30
CA ALA A 180 -0.61 3.66 -14.08
C ALA A 180 -0.92 4.59 -12.89
N ASN A 181 -1.92 5.47 -13.06
CA ASN A 181 -2.32 6.44 -12.05
C ASN A 181 -3.80 6.23 -11.66
N ALA A 182 -4.09 6.37 -10.37
CA ALA A 182 -5.46 6.33 -9.85
C ALA A 182 -5.62 7.33 -8.72
N VAL A 183 -6.84 7.82 -8.53
CA VAL A 183 -7.16 8.85 -7.54
C VAL A 183 -8.35 8.46 -6.68
N VAL A 184 -8.41 9.01 -5.48
CA VAL A 184 -9.64 9.06 -4.69
C VAL A 184 -10.14 10.50 -4.72
N LEU A 185 -11.39 10.68 -5.10
CA LEU A 185 -11.99 12.00 -5.25
C LEU A 185 -12.53 12.52 -3.90
N ASN A 186 -12.66 13.84 -3.80
CA ASN A 186 -13.29 14.48 -2.65
C ASN A 186 -14.73 13.99 -2.48
N SER A 187 -15.19 13.93 -1.23
CA SER A 187 -16.57 13.54 -0.91
C SER A 187 -17.59 14.38 -1.70
N GLY A 188 -18.55 13.71 -2.32
CA GLY A 188 -19.58 14.32 -3.17
C GLY A 188 -19.18 14.55 -4.63
N VAL A 189 -17.94 14.26 -5.02
CA VAL A 189 -17.50 14.32 -6.43
C VAL A 189 -17.64 12.94 -7.07
N THR A 190 -18.42 12.86 -8.14
CA THR A 190 -18.58 11.65 -8.96
C THR A 190 -18.17 11.97 -10.39
N LYS A 191 -17.40 11.07 -11.03
CA LYS A 191 -16.90 11.21 -12.39
C LYS A 191 -17.16 9.93 -13.19
N ASN A 192 -17.58 10.07 -14.43
CA ASN A 192 -17.73 8.97 -15.37
C ASN A 192 -16.49 8.84 -16.26
N VAL A 193 -16.37 7.71 -16.95
CA VAL A 193 -15.32 7.49 -17.95
C VAL A 193 -15.25 8.66 -18.94
N SER A 194 -14.02 9.14 -19.20
CA SER A 194 -13.70 10.31 -20.02
C SER A 194 -14.02 11.68 -19.44
N ASP A 195 -14.66 11.78 -18.26
CA ASP A 195 -14.82 13.07 -17.59
C ASP A 195 -13.45 13.62 -17.16
N GLU A 196 -13.28 14.93 -17.27
CA GLU A 196 -12.09 15.63 -16.76
C GLU A 196 -12.04 15.56 -15.24
N VAL A 197 -10.86 15.26 -14.70
CA VAL A 197 -10.55 15.27 -13.28
C VAL A 197 -9.53 16.39 -13.04
N THR A 198 -9.90 17.35 -12.21
CA THR A 198 -9.02 18.47 -11.83
C THR A 198 -8.29 18.16 -10.52
N GLU A 199 -7.14 18.78 -10.30
CA GLU A 199 -6.35 18.62 -9.08
C GLU A 199 -7.15 18.95 -7.80
N GLU A 200 -8.06 19.94 -7.88
CA GLU A 200 -8.90 20.38 -6.76
C GLU A 200 -9.97 19.35 -6.36
N GLU A 201 -10.32 18.42 -7.26
CA GLU A 201 -11.31 17.36 -7.01
C GLU A 201 -10.71 16.11 -6.37
N ILE A 202 -9.38 16.02 -6.28
CA ILE A 202 -8.65 14.82 -5.84
C ILE A 202 -8.30 14.95 -4.36
N SER A 203 -8.62 13.94 -3.55
CA SER A 203 -8.13 13.81 -2.17
C SER A 203 -6.79 13.05 -2.10
N LEU A 204 -6.69 11.95 -2.84
CA LEU A 204 -5.52 11.06 -2.82
C LEU A 204 -5.12 10.71 -4.25
N TRP A 205 -3.82 10.68 -4.53
CA TRP A 205 -3.26 10.33 -5.82
C TRP A 205 -2.20 9.26 -5.68
N TYR A 206 -2.35 8.17 -6.41
CA TYR A 206 -1.45 7.03 -6.39
C TYR A 206 -0.90 6.67 -7.77
N VAL A 207 0.28 6.04 -7.77
CA VAL A 207 0.96 5.46 -8.92
C VAL A 207 1.22 3.98 -8.65
N TRP A 208 0.89 3.12 -9.61
CA TRP A 208 1.08 1.67 -9.48
C TRP A 208 2.55 1.29 -9.64
N VAL A 209 3.01 0.37 -8.80
CA VAL A 209 4.33 -0.28 -8.91
C VAL A 209 4.09 -1.78 -9.10
N PRO A 210 4.22 -2.30 -10.33
CA PRO A 210 3.97 -3.70 -10.62
C PRO A 210 5.10 -4.59 -10.11
N ARG A 211 4.77 -5.84 -9.77
CA ARG A 211 5.73 -6.86 -9.33
C ARG A 211 6.82 -7.10 -10.37
N TYR A 212 8.05 -7.20 -9.91
CA TYR A 212 9.19 -7.56 -10.74
C TYR A 212 10.30 -8.26 -9.97
N LYS A 213 11.19 -8.89 -10.73
CA LYS A 213 12.54 -9.26 -10.30
C LYS A 213 13.58 -8.36 -10.95
N TYR A 214 14.75 -8.28 -10.33
CA TYR A 214 15.90 -7.60 -10.91
C TYR A 214 17.14 -8.49 -10.90
N THR A 215 18.06 -8.23 -11.82
CA THR A 215 19.38 -8.86 -11.84
C THR A 215 20.26 -8.20 -10.79
N ILE A 216 20.78 -8.98 -9.82
CA ILE A 216 21.69 -8.47 -8.79
C ILE A 216 22.95 -7.93 -9.46
N PHE A 217 23.27 -6.66 -9.27
CA PHE A 217 24.45 -6.01 -9.86
C PHE A 217 25.55 -5.73 -8.84
N ASN A 218 25.22 -5.67 -7.54
CA ASN A 218 26.18 -5.37 -6.46
C ASN A 218 25.84 -6.09 -5.14
N GLY A 219 25.77 -7.42 -5.16
CA GLY A 219 25.53 -8.25 -3.97
C GLY A 219 26.76 -8.54 -3.11
N ASN A 220 27.93 -8.01 -3.47
CA ASN A 220 29.22 -8.27 -2.83
C ASN A 220 29.66 -7.16 -1.85
N ASN A 221 28.77 -6.22 -1.51
CA ASN A 221 29.06 -5.09 -0.61
C ASN A 221 30.26 -4.26 -1.10
N GLY A 222 30.31 -3.95 -2.40
CA GLY A 222 31.39 -3.19 -3.03
C GLY A 222 30.93 -1.85 -3.59
N SER A 223 31.90 -1.08 -4.09
CA SER A 223 31.63 0.14 -4.87
C SER A 223 31.22 -0.23 -6.29
N VAL A 224 30.22 0.46 -6.83
CA VAL A 224 29.74 0.27 -8.20
C VAL A 224 29.28 1.60 -8.79
N SER A 225 29.65 1.90 -10.03
CA SER A 225 29.15 3.08 -10.74
C SER A 225 27.66 2.96 -11.04
N GLU A 226 27.01 4.10 -11.22
CA GLU A 226 25.63 4.21 -11.69
C GLU A 226 25.46 3.40 -12.98
N GLN A 227 24.39 2.62 -13.05
CA GLN A 227 24.06 1.81 -14.22
C GLN A 227 22.56 1.56 -14.29
N LEU A 228 22.09 1.12 -15.45
CA LEU A 228 20.70 0.68 -15.58
C LEU A 228 20.48 -0.58 -14.73
N ILE A 229 19.39 -0.61 -13.95
CA ILE A 229 18.99 -1.82 -13.23
C ILE A 229 18.12 -2.66 -14.17
N ASP A 230 18.55 -3.88 -14.43
CA ASP A 230 17.83 -4.83 -15.28
C ASP A 230 16.63 -5.42 -14.53
N VAL A 231 15.45 -4.87 -14.84
CA VAL A 231 14.15 -5.23 -14.26
C VAL A 231 13.35 -6.04 -15.27
N THR A 232 12.78 -7.15 -14.81
CA THR A 232 11.81 -7.96 -15.56
C THR A 232 10.56 -8.14 -14.71
N PHE A 233 9.41 -7.70 -15.24
CA PHE A 233 8.12 -7.92 -14.57
C PHE A 233 7.82 -9.43 -14.44
N GLU A 234 7.15 -9.79 -13.36
CA GLU A 234 6.76 -11.17 -13.08
C GLU A 234 5.24 -11.31 -13.17
N ASN A 235 4.77 -12.46 -13.64
CA ASN A 235 3.34 -12.71 -13.77
C ASN A 235 2.70 -12.94 -12.40
N ASP A 236 1.56 -12.29 -12.16
CA ASP A 236 0.79 -12.36 -10.93
C ASP A 236 1.66 -12.31 -9.67
N THR A 237 1.66 -13.37 -8.87
CA THR A 237 2.42 -13.50 -7.62
C THR A 237 3.57 -14.49 -7.76
N GLU A 238 3.97 -14.84 -8.98
CA GLU A 238 5.06 -15.79 -9.21
C GLU A 238 6.39 -15.26 -8.68
N ARG A 239 7.18 -16.13 -8.05
CA ARG A 239 8.51 -15.82 -7.53
C ARG A 239 9.57 -16.54 -8.35
N THR A 240 10.00 -15.90 -9.44
CA THR A 240 10.90 -16.51 -10.43
C THR A 240 12.37 -16.18 -10.20
N GLY A 241 12.71 -15.26 -9.29
CA GLY A 241 14.09 -14.97 -8.88
C GLY A 241 14.84 -16.21 -8.37
N THR A 242 16.16 -16.22 -8.50
CA THR A 242 17.04 -17.30 -7.98
C THR A 242 17.46 -17.09 -6.53
N VAL A 243 17.41 -15.84 -6.06
CA VAL A 243 17.82 -15.43 -4.72
C VAL A 243 16.67 -15.52 -3.72
N SER A 244 17.00 -15.93 -2.51
CA SER A 244 16.13 -15.81 -1.33
C SER A 244 16.95 -15.27 -0.17
N CYS A 245 16.36 -14.37 0.62
CA CYS A 245 16.98 -13.78 1.79
C CYS A 245 16.04 -13.92 2.99
N TYR A 246 16.62 -13.98 4.18
CA TYR A 246 15.89 -13.91 5.44
C TYR A 246 16.65 -13.04 6.43
N ASP A 247 15.88 -12.41 7.33
CA ASP A 247 16.43 -11.55 8.36
C ASP A 247 17.33 -12.33 9.32
N ASN A 248 18.54 -11.83 9.54
CA ASN A 248 19.46 -12.35 10.53
C ASN A 248 20.23 -11.20 11.19
N PHE A 249 20.20 -11.15 12.51
CA PHE A 249 20.84 -10.12 13.31
C PHE A 249 21.89 -10.68 14.26
N ASP A 250 22.24 -11.97 14.16
CA ASP A 250 23.27 -12.58 14.99
C ASP A 250 24.68 -12.40 14.40
N GLU A 251 24.77 -12.26 13.08
CA GLU A 251 26.04 -11.94 12.40
C GLU A 251 26.44 -10.46 12.58
N GLU A 252 27.75 -10.22 12.60
CA GLU A 252 28.29 -8.87 12.68
C GLU A 252 27.99 -8.08 11.41
N ASN A 253 27.59 -6.81 11.56
CA ASN A 253 27.41 -5.85 10.47
C ASN A 253 26.41 -6.26 9.37
N ARG A 254 25.50 -7.21 9.61
CA ARG A 254 24.51 -7.70 8.63
C ARG A 254 23.11 -7.80 9.22
N SER A 255 22.11 -7.52 8.40
CA SER A 255 20.68 -7.62 8.76
C SER A 255 19.97 -8.80 8.08
N GLU A 256 20.64 -9.48 7.15
CA GLU A 256 20.07 -10.58 6.38
C GLU A 256 21.14 -11.57 5.93
N ILE A 257 20.72 -12.81 5.69
CA ILE A 257 21.47 -13.81 4.94
C ILE A 257 20.71 -14.08 3.63
N CYS A 258 21.45 -14.09 2.53
CA CYS A 258 20.94 -14.40 1.20
C CYS A 258 21.64 -15.62 0.62
N GLY A 259 20.87 -16.48 -0.04
CA GLY A 259 21.35 -17.62 -0.81
C GLY A 259 20.83 -17.57 -2.24
N ASP A 260 21.47 -18.33 -3.14
CA ASP A 260 21.04 -18.49 -4.52
C ASP A 260 20.89 -19.98 -4.83
N ARG A 261 19.70 -20.38 -5.28
CA ARG A 261 19.37 -21.80 -5.54
C ARG A 261 20.01 -22.38 -6.80
N VAL A 262 20.49 -21.53 -7.72
CA VAL A 262 21.08 -21.93 -9.01
C VAL A 262 22.61 -21.90 -8.95
N TYR A 263 23.19 -20.86 -8.35
CA TYR A 263 24.63 -20.64 -8.33
C TYR A 263 25.30 -20.99 -6.98
N GLY A 264 24.52 -21.46 -6.00
CA GLY A 264 24.96 -21.81 -4.65
C GLY A 264 25.30 -20.62 -3.76
N SER A 265 25.50 -19.44 -4.34
CA SER A 265 25.75 -18.15 -3.67
C SER A 265 25.33 -17.02 -4.60
N VAL A 266 25.02 -15.85 -4.05
CA VAL A 266 24.66 -14.67 -4.85
C VAL A 266 25.83 -14.29 -5.78
N LYS A 267 25.55 -14.13 -7.07
CA LYS A 267 26.52 -13.74 -8.10
C LYS A 267 26.02 -12.51 -8.85
N ASN A 268 26.82 -11.44 -8.84
CA ASN A 268 26.53 -10.24 -9.62
C ASN A 268 26.39 -10.58 -11.12
N ASN A 269 25.46 -9.91 -11.78
CA ASN A 269 25.12 -10.03 -13.20
C ASN A 269 24.64 -11.44 -13.62
N LYS A 270 24.22 -12.28 -12.67
CA LYS A 270 23.70 -13.63 -12.94
C LYS A 270 22.50 -13.97 -12.05
N SER A 271 22.66 -13.77 -10.75
CA SER A 271 21.59 -13.97 -9.78
C SER A 271 20.46 -12.98 -10.03
N THR A 272 19.22 -13.44 -9.91
CA THR A 272 18.04 -12.57 -9.98
C THR A 272 17.25 -12.64 -8.67
N TYR A 273 16.61 -11.55 -8.29
CA TYR A 273 15.82 -11.50 -7.06
C TYR A 273 14.44 -10.89 -7.33
N THR A 274 13.39 -11.68 -7.08
CA THR A 274 12.03 -11.13 -6.95
C THR A 274 12.05 -10.12 -5.83
N HIS A 275 11.73 -8.87 -6.15
CA HIS A 275 11.94 -7.76 -5.25
C HIS A 275 11.13 -7.97 -3.94
N PRO A 276 11.74 -7.83 -2.74
CA PRO A 276 11.08 -8.22 -1.49
C PRO A 276 9.85 -7.36 -1.15
N ALA A 277 9.78 -6.14 -1.69
CA ALA A 277 8.63 -5.24 -1.51
C ALA A 277 7.29 -5.86 -1.97
N PHE A 278 7.30 -6.85 -2.86
CA PHE A 278 6.08 -7.51 -3.36
C PHE A 278 5.60 -8.65 -2.45
N LYS A 279 5.97 -8.62 -1.18
CA LYS A 279 5.42 -9.46 -0.13
C LYS A 279 5.13 -8.61 1.11
N PHE A 280 3.85 -8.50 1.45
CA PHE A 280 3.41 -7.74 2.61
C PHE A 280 2.89 -8.69 3.69
N GLY A 281 3.67 -8.82 4.78
CA GLY A 281 3.46 -9.89 5.75
C GLY A 281 3.59 -11.26 5.10
N ASN A 282 2.49 -12.01 5.02
CA ASN A 282 2.44 -13.31 4.37
C ASN A 282 1.80 -13.26 2.97
N THR A 283 1.31 -12.10 2.53
CA THR A 283 0.59 -11.91 1.28
C THR A 283 1.56 -11.55 0.16
N GLU A 284 1.64 -12.40 -0.86
CA GLU A 284 2.37 -12.07 -2.10
C GLU A 284 1.52 -11.11 -2.94
N LEU A 285 2.16 -10.07 -3.48
CA LEU A 285 1.51 -8.98 -4.19
C LEU A 285 1.81 -9.05 -5.69
N THR A 286 0.81 -8.73 -6.51
CA THR A 286 0.99 -8.46 -7.95
C THR A 286 1.58 -7.07 -8.20
N GLY A 287 1.54 -6.20 -7.19
CA GLY A 287 2.09 -4.85 -7.15
C GLY A 287 1.47 -4.08 -5.97
N PHE A 288 1.79 -2.80 -5.85
CA PHE A 288 1.23 -1.91 -4.83
C PHE A 288 1.12 -0.47 -5.37
N TRP A 289 0.27 0.33 -4.74
CA TRP A 289 0.07 1.73 -5.07
C TRP A 289 0.90 2.62 -4.16
N VAL A 290 1.67 3.54 -4.75
CA VAL A 290 2.50 4.50 -4.02
C VAL A 290 1.90 5.89 -4.17
N GLY A 291 1.79 6.64 -3.08
CA GLY A 291 1.37 8.03 -3.12
C GLY A 291 2.22 8.81 -4.12
N LYS A 292 1.58 9.50 -5.07
CA LYS A 292 2.27 10.20 -6.17
C LYS A 292 3.17 11.32 -5.66
N PHE A 293 2.77 11.97 -4.58
CA PHE A 293 3.44 13.08 -3.91
C PHE A 293 3.68 12.73 -2.43
N GLU A 294 4.46 13.56 -1.72
CA GLU A 294 4.49 13.54 -0.26
C GLU A 294 3.06 13.71 0.31
N VAL A 295 2.81 13.19 1.52
CA VAL A 295 1.52 13.41 2.18
C VAL A 295 1.33 14.88 2.53
N SER A 296 0.08 15.33 2.53
CA SER A 296 -0.35 16.71 2.83
C SER A 296 -1.64 16.69 3.68
N GLY A 297 -2.24 17.85 3.94
CA GLY A 297 -3.45 17.93 4.77
C GLY A 297 -3.14 17.90 6.26
N SER A 298 -3.77 16.99 7.01
CA SER A 298 -3.57 16.84 8.46
C SER A 298 -3.58 15.37 8.89
N THR A 299 -3.16 15.08 10.12
CA THR A 299 -3.17 13.71 10.67
C THR A 299 -4.57 13.11 10.82
N SER A 300 -5.63 13.92 10.83
CA SER A 300 -7.02 13.45 10.81
C SER A 300 -7.56 13.20 9.39
N ALA A 301 -6.94 13.82 8.38
CA ALA A 301 -7.37 13.76 6.98
C ALA A 301 -6.15 13.96 6.08
N ILE A 302 -5.38 12.88 5.89
CA ILE A 302 -4.21 12.87 5.02
C ILE A 302 -4.65 12.98 3.57
N THR A 303 -4.06 13.92 2.82
CA THR A 303 -4.25 14.04 1.37
C THR A 303 -2.94 13.74 0.64
N ILE A 304 -3.04 13.40 -0.65
CA ILE A 304 -1.89 13.22 -1.54
C ILE A 304 -2.19 14.02 -2.80
N GLN A 305 -1.83 15.30 -2.77
CA GLN A 305 -2.17 16.28 -3.80
C GLN A 305 -0.90 16.96 -4.30
N PRO A 306 -0.86 17.37 -5.58
CA PRO A 306 0.18 18.27 -6.06
C PRO A 306 -0.10 19.70 -5.58
N ASN A 307 0.93 20.53 -5.63
CA ASN A 307 0.82 21.97 -5.48
C ASN A 307 0.30 22.45 -4.11
N VAL A 308 0.50 21.64 -3.07
CA VAL A 308 0.17 21.99 -1.69
C VAL A 308 1.40 21.77 -0.81
N PRO A 309 1.54 22.48 0.32
CA PRO A 309 2.59 22.18 1.28
C PRO A 309 2.45 20.76 1.80
N SER A 310 3.54 19.99 1.86
CA SER A 310 3.52 18.68 2.50
C SER A 310 3.20 18.79 4.00
N LEU A 311 2.58 17.76 4.55
CA LEU A 311 2.38 17.64 5.98
C LEU A 311 3.71 17.26 6.61
N ARG A 312 4.13 18.04 7.60
CA ARG A 312 5.42 17.89 8.31
C ARG A 312 5.21 18.11 9.80
N ASN A 313 6.28 18.01 10.58
CA ASN A 313 6.26 18.26 12.02
C ASN A 313 5.40 17.25 12.81
N GLU A 314 5.40 16.00 12.36
CA GLU A 314 4.72 14.87 12.99
C GLU A 314 5.75 13.78 13.32
N THR A 315 5.54 13.02 14.39
CA THR A 315 6.39 11.84 14.67
C THR A 315 6.12 10.73 13.66
N ILE A 316 7.05 9.78 13.52
CA ILE A 316 6.82 8.59 12.69
C ILE A 316 5.54 7.85 13.12
N SER A 317 5.27 7.70 14.42
CA SER A 317 4.04 7.03 14.90
C SER A 317 2.76 7.79 14.55
N SER A 318 2.82 9.13 14.50
CA SER A 318 1.70 9.99 14.10
C SER A 318 1.40 9.80 12.61
N PHE A 319 2.42 9.89 11.74
CA PHE A 319 2.26 9.59 10.31
C PHE A 319 1.77 8.16 10.06
N PHE A 320 2.38 7.18 10.74
CA PHE A 320 1.99 5.77 10.64
C PHE A 320 0.49 5.59 10.93
N THR A 321 0.01 6.14 12.04
CA THR A 321 -1.40 6.04 12.44
C THR A 321 -2.32 6.80 11.48
N ALA A 322 -1.95 8.02 11.08
CA ALA A 322 -2.74 8.84 10.17
C ALA A 322 -2.91 8.18 8.79
N ILE A 323 -1.84 7.60 8.24
CA ILE A 323 -1.86 6.89 6.97
C ILE A 323 -2.65 5.58 7.08
N GLN A 324 -2.58 4.86 8.20
CA GLN A 324 -3.44 3.69 8.42
C GLN A 324 -4.93 4.03 8.41
N ASN A 325 -5.29 5.21 8.91
CA ASN A 325 -6.68 5.66 8.95
C ASN A 325 -7.25 6.07 7.58
N VAL A 326 -6.42 6.24 6.55
CA VAL A 326 -6.86 6.54 5.17
C VAL A 326 -7.91 5.54 4.68
N LYS A 327 -7.79 4.25 5.03
CA LYS A 327 -8.77 3.23 4.68
C LYS A 327 -10.19 3.61 5.13
N THR A 328 -10.32 4.12 6.35
CA THR A 328 -11.60 4.50 6.94
C THR A 328 -12.02 5.90 6.48
N THR A 329 -11.09 6.86 6.48
CA THR A 329 -11.35 8.26 6.13
C THR A 329 -11.85 8.40 4.68
N TYR A 330 -11.35 7.56 3.77
CA TYR A 330 -11.66 7.63 2.33
C TYR A 330 -12.38 6.38 1.80
N GLY A 331 -12.79 5.46 2.68
CA GLY A 331 -13.57 4.27 2.34
C GLY A 331 -12.83 3.21 1.49
N ILE A 332 -11.50 3.18 1.55
CA ILE A 332 -10.65 2.18 0.87
C ILE A 332 -10.55 0.90 1.71
N ASN A 333 -11.70 0.31 2.06
CA ASN A 333 -11.78 -0.72 3.10
C ASN A 333 -11.19 -2.09 2.70
N ASN A 334 -11.01 -2.35 1.40
CA ASN A 334 -10.43 -3.59 0.85
C ASN A 334 -8.92 -3.51 0.57
N ALA A 335 -8.24 -2.49 1.09
CA ALA A 335 -6.78 -2.33 1.02
C ALA A 335 -6.16 -2.32 2.41
N ASP A 336 -4.88 -2.67 2.50
CA ASP A 336 -4.02 -2.20 3.59
C ASP A 336 -3.48 -0.83 3.18
N SER A 337 -3.52 0.14 4.10
CA SER A 337 -2.94 1.46 3.92
C SER A 337 -1.86 1.65 4.98
N HIS A 338 -0.64 1.91 4.55
CA HIS A 338 0.49 2.02 5.45
C HIS A 338 1.49 3.08 4.98
N MET A 339 2.28 3.55 5.93
CA MET A 339 3.41 4.41 5.66
C MET A 339 4.49 3.60 4.93
N MET A 340 5.07 4.19 3.89
CA MET A 340 6.04 3.53 3.02
C MET A 340 7.17 2.86 3.80
N LYS A 341 7.45 1.61 3.47
CA LYS A 341 8.60 0.85 3.99
C LYS A 341 9.88 1.19 3.22
N ASN A 342 11.04 0.97 3.85
CA ASN A 342 12.32 1.22 3.16
C ASN A 342 12.52 0.28 1.95
N MET A 343 12.04 -0.96 2.06
CA MET A 343 12.04 -1.92 0.95
C MET A 343 11.14 -1.46 -0.21
N GLU A 344 10.00 -0.82 0.07
CA GLU A 344 9.11 -0.29 -0.97
C GLU A 344 9.72 0.92 -1.68
N TRP A 345 10.40 1.81 -0.94
CA TRP A 345 11.20 2.89 -1.55
C TRP A 345 12.24 2.33 -2.52
N GLY A 346 12.97 1.30 -2.10
CA GLY A 346 13.95 0.61 -2.95
C GLY A 346 13.34 0.06 -4.24
N ALA A 347 12.10 -0.45 -4.17
CA ALA A 347 11.39 -0.92 -5.36
C ALA A 347 11.12 0.22 -6.36
N VAL A 348 10.63 1.36 -5.87
CA VAL A 348 10.38 2.53 -6.72
C VAL A 348 11.70 3.06 -7.30
N ALA A 349 12.77 3.09 -6.50
CA ALA A 349 14.10 3.53 -6.93
C ALA A 349 14.67 2.64 -8.05
N TYR A 350 14.50 1.32 -7.94
CA TYR A 350 15.00 0.39 -8.95
C TYR A 350 14.16 0.47 -10.24
N LEU A 351 12.84 0.64 -10.12
CA LEU A 351 11.99 0.84 -11.29
C LEU A 351 12.31 2.18 -11.99
N LYS A 352 12.56 3.26 -11.25
CA LYS A 352 13.07 4.56 -11.77
C LYS A 352 14.36 4.36 -12.57
N GLN A 353 15.31 3.61 -12.02
CA GLN A 353 16.63 3.37 -12.61
C GLN A 353 16.63 2.28 -13.71
N SER A 354 15.48 1.73 -14.06
CA SER A 354 15.31 0.73 -15.12
C SER A 354 14.91 1.34 -16.46
N LYS A 355 14.77 0.50 -17.50
CA LYS A 355 14.24 0.93 -18.80
C LYS A 355 12.80 1.48 -18.72
N TYR A 356 12.05 1.13 -17.67
CA TYR A 356 10.66 1.56 -17.46
C TYR A 356 10.54 2.92 -16.76
N GLY A 357 11.65 3.53 -16.33
CA GLY A 357 11.69 4.85 -15.69
C GLY A 357 12.70 5.81 -16.33
N LEU A 358 13.25 6.73 -15.56
CA LEU A 358 14.32 7.65 -15.97
C LEU A 358 15.62 6.96 -16.44
N GLY A 359 15.82 5.69 -16.09
CA GLY A 359 17.05 4.95 -16.39
C GLY A 359 18.23 5.58 -15.67
N THR A 360 19.34 5.80 -16.38
CA THR A 360 20.55 6.43 -15.83
C THR A 360 20.49 7.96 -15.74
N THR A 361 19.35 8.56 -16.05
CA THR A 361 19.15 9.99 -15.84
C THR A 361 18.84 10.21 -14.37
N ASP A 362 19.57 11.11 -13.72
CA ASP A 362 19.26 11.47 -12.35
C ASP A 362 17.91 12.20 -12.24
N ILE A 363 17.22 12.02 -11.11
CA ILE A 363 15.95 12.68 -10.85
C ILE A 363 16.23 14.10 -10.36
N ALA A 364 15.54 15.10 -10.92
CA ALA A 364 15.73 16.47 -10.46
C ALA A 364 15.14 16.65 -9.05
N ALA A 365 15.83 17.44 -8.21
CA ALA A 365 15.34 17.75 -6.88
C ALA A 365 14.17 18.75 -6.93
N ASN A 366 13.18 18.56 -6.06
CA ASN A 366 12.23 19.58 -5.67
C ASN A 366 12.94 20.60 -4.77
N THR A 367 13.30 21.76 -5.33
CA THR A 367 14.02 22.82 -4.61
C THR A 367 13.08 23.88 -4.02
N ASN A 368 11.78 23.60 -3.90
CA ASN A 368 10.80 24.55 -3.39
C ASN A 368 10.94 24.71 -1.86
N SER A 369 11.41 25.86 -1.40
CA SER A 369 11.64 26.15 0.03
C SER A 369 10.37 26.24 0.89
N SER A 370 9.20 26.23 0.25
CA SER A 370 7.90 26.16 0.92
C SER A 370 7.32 24.74 0.91
N TYR A 371 8.12 23.74 0.50
CA TYR A 371 7.78 22.31 0.51
C TYR A 371 6.48 22.00 -0.23
N TYR A 372 6.24 22.70 -1.32
CA TYR A 372 5.13 22.39 -2.19
C TYR A 372 5.40 21.08 -2.93
N THR A 373 4.48 20.14 -2.80
CA THR A 373 4.48 18.87 -3.53
C THR A 373 4.48 19.09 -5.03
N GLY A 374 5.28 18.31 -5.77
CA GLY A 374 5.46 18.50 -7.21
C GLY A 374 6.20 19.78 -7.60
N GLY A 375 6.84 20.45 -6.64
CA GLY A 375 7.82 21.50 -6.88
C GLY A 375 7.28 22.92 -7.11
N GLY A 376 6.02 23.21 -6.80
CA GLY A 376 5.48 24.57 -6.93
C GLY A 376 3.99 24.66 -6.74
N THR A 377 3.38 25.76 -7.20
CA THR A 377 1.93 25.99 -7.11
C THR A 377 1.23 25.78 -8.45
N SER A 378 -0.10 25.76 -8.44
CA SER A 378 -0.95 25.69 -9.64
C SER A 378 -0.76 24.40 -10.46
N ASP A 379 0.07 24.43 -11.50
CA ASP A 379 0.31 23.31 -12.40
C ASP A 379 1.80 22.95 -12.47
N ALA A 380 2.58 23.36 -11.47
CA ALA A 380 4.04 23.27 -11.48
C ALA A 380 4.53 21.84 -11.76
N TYR A 381 3.91 20.82 -11.17
CA TYR A 381 4.28 19.43 -11.37
C TYR A 381 4.17 18.99 -12.86
N LYS A 382 3.23 19.56 -13.63
CA LYS A 382 3.07 19.29 -15.08
C LYS A 382 4.26 19.80 -15.90
N THR A 383 4.96 20.82 -15.41
CA THR A 383 6.18 21.37 -16.03
C THR A 383 7.47 20.83 -15.42
N ASN A 384 7.44 20.45 -14.14
CA ASN A 384 8.58 19.92 -13.37
C ASN A 384 8.78 18.41 -13.58
N VAL A 385 8.50 17.88 -14.77
CA VAL A 385 8.49 16.43 -15.02
C VAL A 385 9.84 15.74 -14.81
N ALA A 386 10.95 16.49 -14.79
CA ALA A 386 12.26 15.98 -14.43
C ALA A 386 12.36 15.55 -12.95
N GLN A 387 11.46 16.05 -12.08
CA GLN A 387 11.32 15.63 -10.68
C GLN A 387 10.50 14.34 -10.52
N SER A 388 10.04 13.75 -11.63
CA SER A 388 9.26 12.51 -11.64
C SER A 388 10.12 11.29 -11.94
N THR A 389 9.84 10.15 -11.32
CA THR A 389 10.55 8.87 -11.55
C THR A 389 10.55 8.37 -13.00
N THR A 390 9.64 8.86 -13.83
CA THR A 390 9.53 8.50 -15.26
C THR A 390 10.06 9.59 -16.20
N GLY A 391 10.36 10.80 -15.70
CA GLY A 391 10.69 11.96 -16.51
C GLY A 391 9.49 12.56 -17.27
N ASN A 392 8.28 12.17 -16.91
CA ASN A 392 7.02 12.66 -17.47
C ASN A 392 5.96 12.80 -16.36
N ILE A 393 4.71 13.09 -16.70
CA ILE A 393 3.66 13.34 -15.69
C ILE A 393 3.22 12.08 -14.92
N TYR A 394 3.57 10.87 -15.38
CA TYR A 394 3.00 9.61 -14.87
C TYR A 394 3.70 9.06 -13.62
N GLY A 395 4.97 9.40 -13.39
CA GLY A 395 5.76 8.85 -12.29
C GLY A 395 5.45 9.47 -10.92
N VAL A 396 6.21 9.02 -9.94
CA VAL A 396 6.19 9.49 -8.54
C VAL A 396 7.06 10.74 -8.44
N TYR A 397 6.60 11.77 -7.74
CA TYR A 397 7.28 13.04 -7.48
C TYR A 397 7.81 13.08 -6.05
N ASP A 398 8.65 14.09 -5.77
CA ASP A 398 9.17 14.41 -4.44
C ASP A 398 10.06 13.33 -3.82
N MET A 399 10.54 12.36 -4.60
CA MET A 399 11.53 11.37 -4.14
C MET A 399 12.98 11.91 -4.16
N SER A 400 13.15 13.20 -4.44
CA SER A 400 14.40 13.95 -4.42
C SER A 400 14.09 15.40 -4.08
N GLY A 401 14.59 15.90 -2.94
CA GLY A 401 14.24 17.23 -2.43
C GLY A 401 12.80 17.32 -1.93
N GLY A 402 12.34 18.54 -1.64
CA GLY A 402 11.08 18.77 -0.92
C GLY A 402 11.30 18.65 0.59
N ALA A 403 10.58 17.75 1.24
CA ALA A 403 10.81 17.32 2.60
C ALA A 403 11.65 16.04 2.64
N TYR A 404 12.35 15.79 3.74
CA TYR A 404 12.78 14.42 3.99
C TYR A 404 11.55 13.52 4.11
N GLU A 405 11.63 12.28 3.64
CA GLU A 405 10.55 11.34 3.83
C GLU A 405 10.96 10.28 4.85
N TYR A 406 10.25 10.24 5.98
CA TYR A 406 10.33 9.08 6.86
C TYR A 406 9.83 7.84 6.12
N VAL A 407 10.58 6.76 6.28
CA VAL A 407 10.15 5.42 5.89
C VAL A 407 10.14 4.51 7.11
N MET A 408 9.32 3.46 7.07
CA MET A 408 9.25 2.46 8.13
C MET A 408 10.46 1.51 8.06
N GLY A 409 11.67 2.05 8.30
CA GLY A 409 12.93 1.33 8.42
C GLY A 409 13.62 1.67 9.73
N ASN A 410 13.80 0.68 10.61
CA ASN A 410 14.30 0.88 11.98
C ASN A 410 15.47 -0.04 12.29
N ILE A 411 16.51 0.47 12.94
CA ILE A 411 17.52 -0.40 13.54
C ILE A 411 16.96 -1.06 14.79
N LYS A 412 17.39 -2.28 15.08
CA LYS A 412 17.23 -2.87 16.40
C LYS A 412 18.10 -2.15 17.42
N ASN A 413 17.75 -2.26 18.70
CA ASN A 413 18.62 -1.80 19.78
C ASN A 413 19.73 -2.83 20.08
N SER A 414 20.57 -2.54 21.08
CA SER A 414 21.67 -3.41 21.51
C SER A 414 21.26 -4.80 21.98
N SER A 415 19.97 -5.01 22.28
CA SER A 415 19.41 -6.29 22.70
C SER A 415 18.64 -7.00 21.56
N ASN A 416 18.85 -6.58 20.31
CA ASN A 416 18.17 -7.10 19.12
C ASN A 416 16.63 -6.94 19.15
N THR A 417 16.08 -5.97 19.91
CA THR A 417 14.63 -5.69 19.94
C THR A 417 14.30 -4.36 19.24
N PHE A 418 13.00 -4.11 18.98
CA PHE A 418 12.50 -2.89 18.34
C PHE A 418 12.99 -1.63 19.05
N TYR A 419 13.39 -0.61 18.29
CA TYR A 419 13.96 0.61 18.84
C TYR A 419 13.15 1.86 18.46
N SER A 420 12.15 2.17 19.27
CA SER A 420 11.27 3.33 19.07
C SER A 420 12.04 4.66 19.00
N SER A 421 13.05 4.86 19.86
CA SER A 421 13.73 6.15 20.00
C SER A 421 12.69 7.27 20.21
N ASN A 422 12.73 8.35 19.43
CA ASN A 422 11.77 9.45 19.51
C ASN A 422 10.57 9.29 18.56
N ALA A 423 10.40 8.13 17.91
CA ALA A 423 9.32 7.88 16.95
C ALA A 423 7.91 7.93 17.53
N GLY A 424 7.77 7.88 18.86
CA GLY A 424 6.47 8.00 19.54
C GLY A 424 5.66 6.70 19.57
N PHE A 425 6.27 5.54 19.29
CA PHE A 425 5.64 4.24 19.51
C PHE A 425 5.77 3.79 20.97
N ALA A 426 4.64 3.45 21.60
CA ALA A 426 4.62 2.82 22.92
C ALA A 426 4.99 1.33 22.87
N THR A 427 4.58 0.65 21.80
CA THR A 427 4.91 -0.75 21.50
C THR A 427 5.32 -0.87 20.04
N ALA A 428 6.07 -1.92 19.71
CA ALA A 428 6.41 -2.20 18.32
C ALA A 428 5.12 -2.36 17.48
N PRO A 429 5.02 -1.74 16.29
CA PRO A 429 3.99 -2.09 15.33
C PRO A 429 4.18 -3.54 14.84
N ASP A 430 3.19 -4.08 14.14
CA ASP A 430 3.32 -5.39 13.49
C ASP A 430 4.54 -5.40 12.54
N ALA A 431 5.29 -6.49 12.55
CA ALA A 431 6.50 -6.67 11.74
C ALA A 431 6.26 -6.52 10.24
N LYS A 432 5.03 -6.73 9.73
CA LYS A 432 4.74 -6.51 8.30
C LYS A 432 4.94 -5.05 7.88
N TYR A 433 4.78 -4.09 8.80
CA TYR A 433 4.80 -2.66 8.50
C TYR A 433 6.17 -2.00 8.50
N TYR A 434 7.26 -2.70 8.86
CA TYR A 434 8.58 -2.08 8.90
C TYR A 434 9.71 -3.04 8.58
N ASP A 435 10.81 -2.49 8.08
CA ASP A 435 12.05 -3.23 7.82
C ASP A 435 13.02 -3.04 9.00
N SER A 436 13.48 -4.16 9.57
CA SER A 436 14.42 -4.15 10.69
C SER A 436 15.88 -4.25 10.22
N TYR A 437 16.75 -3.50 10.88
CA TYR A 437 18.19 -3.44 10.57
C TYR A 437 19.05 -3.73 11.79
N LYS A 438 20.26 -4.24 11.56
CA LYS A 438 21.23 -4.54 12.61
C LYS A 438 21.62 -3.27 13.39
N TYR A 439 21.70 -3.43 14.71
CA TYR A 439 22.20 -2.38 15.60
C TYR A 439 23.64 -1.99 15.26
N ASP A 440 23.92 -0.69 15.32
CA ASP A 440 25.26 -0.12 15.34
C ASP A 440 25.23 1.05 16.31
N SER A 441 26.26 1.14 17.16
CA SER A 441 26.30 2.16 18.20
C SER A 441 26.57 3.55 17.63
N SER A 442 27.31 3.68 16.53
CA SER A 442 27.84 4.98 16.11
C SER A 442 28.19 5.12 14.63
N SER A 443 28.38 4.04 13.89
CA SER A 443 28.83 4.11 12.50
C SER A 443 27.66 4.24 11.54
N ASN A 444 27.68 5.32 10.75
CA ASN A 444 26.79 5.54 9.63
C ASN A 444 27.35 5.05 8.29
N THR A 445 28.51 4.38 8.27
CA THR A 445 29.12 3.87 7.03
C THR A 445 29.19 2.35 6.96
N THR A 446 28.63 1.65 7.96
CA THR A 446 28.49 0.18 7.97
C THR A 446 27.36 -0.28 7.04
N HIS A 447 27.50 -0.02 5.74
CA HIS A 447 26.51 -0.29 4.69
C HIS A 447 26.17 -1.76 4.49
N ALA A 448 27.02 -2.68 4.93
CA ALA A 448 26.74 -4.12 4.89
C ALA A 448 25.48 -4.51 5.69
N ARG A 449 25.01 -3.61 6.58
CA ARG A 449 23.74 -3.73 7.30
C ARG A 449 22.51 -3.55 6.41
N GLY A 450 22.64 -2.97 5.22
CA GLY A 450 21.55 -2.83 4.25
C GLY A 450 21.00 -4.17 3.77
N LYS A 451 19.83 -4.15 3.13
CA LYS A 451 19.19 -5.33 2.54
C LYS A 451 19.22 -5.29 1.01
N LEU A 452 19.22 -6.45 0.35
CA LEU A 452 19.11 -6.49 -1.11
C LEU A 452 17.73 -5.98 -1.53
N GLY A 453 17.70 -5.03 -2.47
CA GLY A 453 16.48 -4.38 -2.98
C GLY A 453 16.11 -3.07 -2.30
N ASP A 454 16.67 -2.73 -1.13
CA ASP A 454 16.27 -1.49 -0.42
C ASP A 454 17.06 -0.23 -0.86
N ALA A 455 17.94 -0.38 -1.84
CA ALA A 455 18.79 0.67 -2.38
C ALA A 455 19.71 1.35 -1.32
N THR A 456 20.15 0.62 -0.29
CA THR A 456 21.08 1.15 0.74
C THR A 456 22.50 0.62 0.65
N LYS A 457 22.71 -0.55 0.03
CA LYS A 457 24.05 -1.16 -0.12
C LYS A 457 24.46 -1.45 -1.57
N GLU A 458 23.50 -1.69 -2.45
CA GLU A 458 23.79 -2.03 -3.85
C GLU A 458 24.13 -0.79 -4.69
N THR A 459 23.65 0.38 -4.30
CA THR A 459 23.66 1.63 -5.08
C THR A 459 24.69 2.65 -4.57
N LEU A 460 25.88 2.16 -4.23
CA LEU A 460 26.97 2.97 -3.69
C LEU A 460 28.12 3.09 -4.69
N ALA A 461 28.37 4.31 -5.18
CA ALA A 461 29.55 4.67 -5.95
C ALA A 461 30.84 4.53 -5.12
N THR A 462 30.77 4.76 -3.81
CA THR A 462 31.86 4.48 -2.86
C THR A 462 31.31 3.77 -1.62
N PHE A 463 31.47 2.45 -1.56
CA PHE A 463 31.04 1.65 -0.43
C PHE A 463 31.80 2.05 0.84
N GLY A 464 31.09 2.17 1.97
CA GLY A 464 31.70 2.59 3.23
C GLY A 464 31.91 4.10 3.37
N SER A 465 31.27 4.91 2.52
CA SER A 465 31.32 6.38 2.60
C SER A 465 29.92 6.98 2.70
N GLY A 466 29.74 7.94 3.62
CA GLY A 466 28.49 8.68 3.78
C GLY A 466 28.15 9.60 2.60
N THR A 467 29.11 9.90 1.73
CA THR A 467 28.90 10.69 0.50
C THR A 467 29.15 9.84 -0.75
N GLY A 468 28.95 8.53 -0.61
CA GLY A 468 29.26 7.53 -1.62
C GLY A 468 28.04 6.98 -2.34
N GLY A 469 26.87 7.59 -2.22
CA GLY A 469 25.67 7.19 -2.95
C GLY A 469 25.80 7.47 -4.44
N TRP A 470 25.00 6.77 -5.25
CA TRP A 470 24.83 7.08 -6.67
C TRP A 470 24.40 8.53 -6.89
N TYR A 471 24.90 9.14 -7.96
CA TYR A 471 24.71 10.55 -8.32
C TYR A 471 25.23 11.56 -7.29
N SER A 472 26.12 11.12 -6.40
CA SER A 472 26.62 11.89 -5.25
C SER A 472 25.61 12.08 -4.13
N ASP A 473 24.52 11.30 -4.12
CA ASP A 473 23.57 11.28 -3.02
C ASP A 473 24.28 10.93 -1.70
N TYR A 474 23.81 11.55 -0.61
CA TYR A 474 24.29 11.17 0.72
C TYR A 474 23.70 9.81 1.14
N ALA A 475 24.56 8.97 1.71
CA ALA A 475 24.32 7.57 2.00
C ALA A 475 24.77 7.27 3.45
N GLY A 476 24.09 7.85 4.44
CA GLY A 476 24.37 7.64 5.85
C GLY A 476 23.46 6.57 6.45
N PHE A 477 24.01 5.45 6.91
CA PHE A 477 23.20 4.41 7.54
C PHE A 477 22.75 4.80 8.96
N PRO A 478 21.51 4.48 9.38
CA PRO A 478 21.04 4.67 10.75
C PRO A 478 21.90 4.00 11.83
N TYR A 479 22.02 4.62 13.00
CA TYR A 479 22.77 4.11 14.16
C TYR A 479 22.08 4.55 15.46
N SER A 480 22.62 4.19 16.63
CA SER A 480 21.88 4.31 17.91
C SER A 480 21.19 5.66 18.19
N SER A 481 21.82 6.80 17.88
CA SER A 481 21.20 8.12 18.13
C SER A 481 20.25 8.57 17.02
N HIS A 482 20.27 7.88 15.88
CA HIS A 482 19.53 8.19 14.66
C HIS A 482 19.02 6.87 14.07
N SER A 483 18.05 6.26 14.77
CA SER A 483 17.66 4.85 14.64
C SER A 483 16.67 4.55 13.51
N TRP A 484 16.13 5.58 12.86
CA TRP A 484 15.14 5.44 11.78
C TRP A 484 15.68 5.99 10.47
N PHE A 485 15.21 5.44 9.35
CA PHE A 485 15.56 5.91 8.02
C PHE A 485 14.74 7.14 7.61
N VAL A 486 15.42 8.09 6.96
CA VAL A 486 14.84 9.09 6.05
C VAL A 486 15.40 8.93 4.65
N ARG A 487 14.61 9.32 3.65
CA ARG A 487 14.93 9.23 2.22
C ARG A 487 14.71 10.58 1.51
N GLY A 488 15.14 10.69 0.25
CA GLY A 488 14.85 11.81 -0.67
C GLY A 488 15.66 13.10 -0.46
N CYS A 489 15.97 13.44 0.80
CA CYS A 489 16.55 14.71 1.21
C CYS A 489 15.59 15.91 1.08
N ASN A 490 15.93 17.05 1.69
CA ASN A 490 15.09 18.25 1.61
C ASN A 490 15.50 19.21 0.48
N TYR A 491 14.73 20.27 0.28
CA TYR A 491 14.85 21.22 -0.82
C TYR A 491 16.20 21.95 -0.99
N TYR A 492 17.05 22.05 0.03
CA TYR A 492 18.25 22.91 -0.03
C TYR A 492 19.59 22.16 -0.17
N TYR A 493 19.60 20.82 -0.07
CA TYR A 493 20.85 20.05 -0.13
C TYR A 493 21.41 19.80 -1.55
N GLY A 494 20.77 20.37 -2.57
CA GLY A 494 21.30 20.42 -3.94
C GLY A 494 21.61 19.01 -4.47
N THR A 495 22.87 18.77 -4.85
CA THR A 495 23.33 17.51 -5.45
C THR A 495 23.44 16.33 -4.48
N PHE A 496 23.21 16.53 -3.19
CA PHE A 496 23.13 15.42 -2.23
C PHE A 496 21.72 14.82 -2.13
N ALA A 497 20.71 15.49 -2.71
CA ALA A 497 19.34 15.03 -2.73
C ALA A 497 19.08 14.11 -3.93
N GLY A 498 18.32 13.05 -3.71
CA GLY A 498 18.08 12.07 -4.75
C GLY A 498 17.32 10.84 -4.27
N VAL A 499 16.91 10.01 -5.22
CA VAL A 499 16.14 8.78 -4.94
C VAL A 499 16.99 7.73 -4.19
N PHE A 500 18.32 7.83 -4.30
CA PHE A 500 19.27 6.96 -3.60
C PHE A 500 19.80 7.57 -2.31
N TYR A 501 19.34 8.78 -1.93
CA TYR A 501 19.62 9.37 -0.63
C TYR A 501 19.04 8.51 0.49
N PHE A 502 19.85 8.30 1.53
CA PHE A 502 19.36 7.84 2.83
C PHE A 502 20.21 8.41 3.97
N SER A 503 19.55 8.66 5.10
CA SER A 503 20.20 9.06 6.36
C SER A 503 19.47 8.46 7.56
N GLY A 504 20.07 8.61 8.74
CA GLY A 504 19.43 8.31 10.02
C GLY A 504 18.79 9.54 10.67
N VAL A 505 17.67 9.32 11.36
CA VAL A 505 16.98 10.30 12.21
C VAL A 505 16.50 9.67 13.53
N SER A 506 16.15 10.49 14.51
CA SER A 506 15.61 10.01 15.79
C SER A 506 14.14 9.57 15.72
N GLY A 507 13.40 10.02 14.68
CA GLY A 507 11.98 9.72 14.44
C GLY A 507 10.97 10.67 15.11
N GLY A 508 11.44 11.61 15.93
CA GLY A 508 10.59 12.66 16.52
C GLY A 508 10.19 13.70 15.47
N GLY A 509 9.12 14.46 15.71
CA GLY A 509 8.62 15.42 14.73
C GLY A 509 9.61 16.54 14.40
N ASP A 510 9.82 16.77 13.11
CA ASP A 510 10.69 17.82 12.56
C ASP A 510 9.96 18.61 11.47
N GLY A 511 10.21 19.91 11.37
CA GLY A 511 9.60 20.79 10.37
C GLY A 511 10.06 20.52 8.93
N ASN A 512 11.09 19.69 8.74
CA ASN A 512 11.63 19.28 7.44
C ASN A 512 11.22 17.88 7.01
N ASP A 513 10.54 17.12 7.87
CA ASP A 513 10.29 15.70 7.65
C ASP A 513 8.79 15.44 7.39
N SER A 514 8.51 14.74 6.30
CA SER A 514 7.20 14.27 5.85
C SER A 514 7.19 12.73 5.72
N ALA A 515 6.20 12.19 5.02
CA ALA A 515 6.01 10.77 4.78
C ALA A 515 5.32 10.51 3.45
N ARG A 516 5.19 9.23 3.09
CA ARG A 516 4.43 8.77 1.93
C ARG A 516 3.57 7.57 2.27
N ALA A 517 2.37 7.56 1.71
CA ALA A 517 1.42 6.48 1.87
C ALA A 517 1.56 5.44 0.76
N VAL A 518 1.29 4.19 1.10
CA VAL A 518 1.24 3.03 0.20
C VAL A 518 -0.07 2.29 0.43
N LEU A 519 -0.69 1.78 -0.65
CA LEU A 519 -1.81 0.84 -0.57
C LEU A 519 -1.40 -0.51 -1.16
N SER A 520 -1.69 -1.60 -0.46
CA SER A 520 -1.49 -2.97 -0.94
C SER A 520 -2.68 -3.86 -0.64
N ALA A 521 -2.71 -5.05 -1.27
CA ALA A 521 -3.67 -6.07 -0.86
C ALA A 521 -3.37 -6.52 0.58
N GLN A 522 -4.43 -6.86 1.33
CA GLN A 522 -4.33 -7.40 2.70
C GLN A 522 -3.85 -8.84 2.70
#